data_AF-A0A6M2C7A6-F1
#
_entry.id   AF-A0A6M2C7A6-F1
#
_cell.length_a   1.000
_cell.length_b   1.000
_cell.length_c   1.000
_cell.angle_alpha   90.00
_cell.angle_beta   90.00
_cell.angle_gamma   90.00
#
_symmetry.space_group_name_H-M   'P 1'
#
loop_
_entity.id
_entity.type
_entity.pdbx_description
1 polymer ?
#
loop_
_entity_poly.entity_id
_entity_poly.type
_entity_poly.pdbx_seq_one_letter_code
_entity_poly.pdbx_strand_id
1 'polypeptide(L)' 'MKTIDIIKGIHAGKMVGRELKKRNINKRQFALSIDVHPQTLGAIIKGMTYEC' A
#
# COMPACT_ATOMS: atom_id res chain seq x y z
N MET A 1 -4.96 23.15 -13.71
CA MET A 1 -5.08 22.36 -12.47
C MET A 1 -3.93 21.36 -12.44
N LYS A 2 -2.96 21.50 -11.53
CA LYS A 2 -1.73 20.69 -11.53
C LYS A 2 -1.99 19.32 -10.91
N THR A 3 -1.69 18.23 -11.62
CA THR A 3 -1.94 16.83 -11.24
C THR A 3 -1.33 16.43 -9.89
N ILE A 4 -0.26 17.12 -9.46
CA ILE A 4 0.47 16.86 -8.21
C ILE A 4 -0.37 17.19 -6.98
N ASP A 5 -1.27 18.18 -7.06
CA ASP A 5 -2.10 18.58 -5.91
C ASP A 5 -3.17 17.53 -5.56
N ILE A 6 -3.52 16.65 -6.49
CA ILE A 6 -4.43 15.50 -6.26
C ILE A 6 -3.77 14.41 -5.41
N ILE A 7 -2.42 14.37 -5.39
CA ILE A 7 -1.64 13.36 -4.65
C ILE A 7 -1.45 13.79 -3.19
N LYS A 8 -1.57 15.09 -2.88
CA LYS A 8 -1.48 15.62 -1.52
C LYS A 8 -2.67 15.10 -0.70
N GLY A 9 -2.42 14.20 0.25
CA GLY A 9 -3.43 13.59 1.12
C GLY A 9 -3.73 12.10 0.83
N ILE A 10 -3.13 11.50 -0.21
CA ILE A 10 -3.19 10.05 -0.42
C ILE A 10 -2.08 9.39 0.41
N HIS A 11 -2.47 8.57 1.39
CA HIS A 11 -1.51 7.77 2.16
C HIS A 11 -0.69 6.86 1.22
N ALA A 12 0.64 6.81 1.40
CA ALA A 12 1.54 6.05 0.54
C ALA A 12 1.13 4.58 0.40
N GLY A 13 0.73 3.94 1.50
CA GLY A 13 0.22 2.57 1.46
C GLY A 13 -1.09 2.40 0.65
N LYS A 14 -1.95 3.43 0.59
CA LYS A 14 -3.16 3.40 -0.25
C LYS A 14 -2.79 3.36 -1.74
N MET A 15 -1.69 4.02 -2.12
CA MET A 15 -1.15 3.95 -3.48
C MET A 15 -0.57 2.56 -3.78
N VAL A 16 0.16 1.95 -2.83
CA VAL A 16 0.63 0.56 -2.96
C VAL A 16 -0.54 -0.39 -3.18
N GLY A 17 -1.61 -0.28 -2.40
CA GLY A 17 -2.81 -1.10 -2.57
C GLY A 17 -3.48 -0.92 -3.95
N ARG A 18 -3.47 0.29 -4.49
CA ARG A 18 -3.99 0.59 -5.84
C ARG A 18 -3.13 -0.06 -6.93
N GLU A 19 -1.82 0.05 -6.84
CA GLU A 19 -0.89 -0.54 -7.82
C GLU A 19 -0.94 -2.07 -7.81
N LEU A 20 -1.03 -2.69 -6.63
CA LEU A 20 -1.22 -4.14 -6.52
C LEU A 20 -2.51 -4.60 -7.19
N LYS A 21 -3.63 -3.88 -6.96
CA LYS A 21 -4.92 -4.20 -7.61
C LYS A 21 -4.84 -3.99 -9.13
N LYS A 22 -4.21 -2.91 -9.59
CA LYS A 22 -4.06 -2.60 -11.03
C LYS A 22 -3.26 -3.68 -11.77
N ARG A 23 -2.27 -4.29 -11.11
CA ARG A 23 -1.41 -5.33 -11.65
C ARG A 23 -1.91 -6.76 -11.38
N ASN A 24 -3.09 -6.89 -10.76
CA ASN A 24 -3.66 -8.17 -10.31
C ASN A 24 -2.71 -9.00 -9.42
N ILE A 25 -1.89 -8.31 -8.61
CA ILE A 25 -0.94 -8.95 -7.68
C ILE A 25 -1.63 -9.18 -6.35
N ASN A 26 -1.57 -10.42 -5.85
CA ASN A 26 -2.09 -10.75 -4.54
C ASN A 26 -1.24 -10.09 -3.43
N LYS A 27 -1.89 -9.36 -2.52
CA LYS A 27 -1.22 -8.66 -1.41
C LYS A 27 -0.38 -9.59 -0.52
N ARG A 28 -0.88 -10.79 -0.23
CA ARG A 28 -0.17 -11.79 0.59
C ARG A 28 1.10 -12.27 -0.13
N GLN A 29 0.98 -12.62 -1.41
CA GLN A 29 2.14 -13.06 -2.19
C GLN A 29 3.19 -11.95 -2.32
N PHE A 30 2.74 -10.71 -2.52
CA PHE A 30 3.63 -9.55 -2.53
C PHE A 30 4.33 -9.36 -1.18
N ALA A 31 3.62 -9.46 -0.06
CA ALA A 31 4.20 -9.35 1.27
C ALA A 31 5.32 -10.38 1.48
N LEU A 32 5.06 -11.64 1.12
CA LEU A 32 6.05 -12.72 1.22
C LEU A 32 7.26 -12.50 0.30
N SER A 33 7.06 -11.89 -0.87
CA SER A 33 8.17 -11.61 -1.80
C SER A 33 9.15 -10.53 -1.31
N ILE A 34 8.72 -9.69 -0.37
CA ILE A 34 9.55 -8.63 0.24
C ILE A 34 9.90 -8.91 1.71
N ASP A 35 9.69 -10.15 2.17
CA ASP A 35 9.92 -10.59 3.55
C ASP A 35 9.17 -9.74 4.61
N VAL A 36 7.96 -9.28 4.28
CA VAL A 36 7.09 -8.53 5.19
C VAL A 36 5.90 -9.39 5.57
N HIS A 37 5.51 -9.35 6.85
CA HIS A 37 4.33 -10.05 7.30
C HIS A 37 3.06 -9.51 6.60
N PRO A 38 2.16 -10.38 6.08
CA PRO A 38 0.96 -9.93 5.37
C PRO A 38 0.07 -8.95 6.15
N GLN A 39 0.07 -9.04 7.49
CA GLN A 39 -0.69 -8.12 8.35
C GLN A 39 -0.05 -6.72 8.36
N THR A 40 1.27 -6.64 8.45
CA THR A 40 2.04 -5.38 8.38
C THR A 40 1.77 -4.68 7.05
N LEU A 41 1.87 -5.40 5.93
CA LEU A 41 1.54 -4.85 4.62
C LEU A 41 0.08 -4.40 4.54
N GLY A 42 -0.86 -5.19 5.09
CA GLY A 42 -2.28 -4.87 5.12
C GLY A 42 -2.58 -3.56 5.85
N ALA A 43 -1.93 -3.32 6.98
CA ALA A 43 -2.11 -2.10 7.76
C ALA A 43 -1.48 -0.87 7.10
N ILE A 44 -0.27 -1.02 6.55
CA ILE A 44 0.37 0.02 5.73
C ILE A 44 -0.61 0.41 4.60
N ILE A 45 -1.16 -0.56 3.87
CA ILE A 45 -2.14 -0.28 2.80
C ILE A 45 -3.39 0.45 3.32
N LYS A 46 -3.82 0.16 4.54
CA LYS A 46 -4.98 0.79 5.19
C LYS A 46 -4.69 2.18 5.74
N GLY A 47 -3.43 2.62 5.76
CA GLY A 47 -3.02 3.87 6.41
C GLY A 47 -2.93 3.76 7.92
N MET A 48 -2.78 2.54 8.44
CA MET A 48 -2.54 2.27 9.86
C MET A 48 -1.09 1.80 9.99
N THR A 49 -0.25 2.57 10.67
CA THR A 49 1.06 2.09 11.10
C THR A 49 0.87 1.36 12.42
N TYR A 50 1.29 0.09 12.51
CA TYR A 50 1.57 -0.49 13.81
C TYR A 50 2.90 0.12 14.25
N GLU A 51 2.91 0.81 15.40
CA GLU A 51 4.14 0.97 16.16
C GLU A 51 4.52 -0.42 16.68
N CYS A 52 5.78 -0.80 16.49
CA CYS A 52 6.34 -2.01 17.10
C CYS A 52 6.31 -1.90 18.63
#